data_AF-A0A1F5P7V3-F1
#
_entry.id   AF-A0A1F5P7V3-F1
#
_cell.length_a   1.000
_cell.length_b   1.000
_cell.length_c   1.000
_cell.angle_alpha   90.00
_cell.angle_beta   90.00
_cell.angle_gamma   90.00
#
_symmetry.space_group_name_H-M   'P 1'
#
loop_
_entity.id
_entity.type
_entity.pdbx_description
1 polymer ?
#
loop_
_entity_poly.entity_id
_entity_poly.type
_entity_poly.pdbx_seq_one_letter_code
_entity_poly.pdbx_strand_id
1 'polypeptide(L)'
;MEVETKRKIRKGTKIVTKWLEATGIPDSYSASMAWFAERTVLAILCLMVLSFASGVFFVMRLSEPIGNSVVYNAAARRAELAEQGIKVVSQQVIDVASPVFTALIKGSRDEKELLAEELALRKEKLKQYLASYNSPFAEDDGALEAFATSKNMKLMVAISFVESTFGKHCYYYNCSGIGGTPPTLRKYDSYAEWIQDFDDLLERRYKDLPPEEFIGLYVQPGSPSWLYGVKQVLSELQELGV
;
A
#
# COMPACT_ATOMS: atom_id res chain seq x y z
N MET A 1 22.25 47.52 16.17
CA MET A 1 23.62 46.97 16.18
C MET A 1 23.49 45.51 15.77
N GLU A 2 23.49 45.25 14.46
CA GLU A 2 23.32 43.89 13.92
C GLU A 2 24.65 43.15 13.98
N VAL A 3 24.65 42.00 14.66
CA VAL A 3 25.81 41.10 14.72
C VAL A 3 25.73 40.15 13.53
N GLU A 4 26.36 40.50 12.41
CA GLU A 4 26.58 39.59 11.29
C GLU A 4 27.49 38.43 11.74
N THR A 5 26.89 37.30 12.07
CA THR A 5 27.64 36.06 12.31
C THR A 5 27.98 35.41 10.97
N LYS A 6 29.13 35.78 10.39
CA LYS A 6 29.71 35.08 9.24
C LYS A 6 30.05 33.63 9.63
N ARG A 7 29.15 32.69 9.32
CA ARG A 7 29.40 31.24 9.47
C ARG A 7 30.55 30.86 8.54
N LYS A 8 31.70 30.47 9.12
CA LYS A 8 32.82 29.89 8.36
C LYS A 8 32.38 28.55 7.78
N ILE A 9 32.14 28.53 6.47
CA ILE A 9 31.87 27.30 5.72
C ILE A 9 33.14 26.44 5.76
N ARG A 10 33.00 25.20 6.26
CA ARG A 10 34.11 24.23 6.32
C ARG A 10 34.36 23.71 4.91
N LYS A 11 35.61 23.78 4.45
CA LYS A 11 36.02 23.29 3.12
C LYS A 11 36.15 21.76 3.14
N GLY A 12 35.72 21.10 2.07
CA GLY A 12 35.96 19.66 1.85
C GLY A 12 37.44 19.34 1.68
N THR A 13 37.80 18.06 1.69
CA THR A 13 39.18 17.63 1.46
C THR A 13 39.68 18.04 0.07
N LYS A 14 40.96 18.44 -0.02
CA LYS A 14 41.60 18.96 -1.25
C LYS A 14 41.49 18.00 -2.45
N ILE A 15 41.37 16.71 -2.19
CA ILE A 15 41.27 15.67 -3.22
C ILE A 15 39.91 15.74 -3.90
N VAL A 16 38.84 15.82 -3.12
CA VAL A 16 37.45 15.89 -3.61
C VAL A 16 37.19 17.23 -4.31
N THR A 17 37.78 18.31 -3.81
CA THR A 17 37.67 19.64 -4.45
C THR A 17 38.30 19.63 -5.84
N LYS A 18 39.52 19.11 -5.99
CA LYS A 18 40.19 18.98 -7.29
C LYS A 18 39.42 18.12 -8.29
N TRP A 19 38.78 17.05 -7.81
CA TRP A 19 37.92 16.20 -8.65
C TRP A 19 36.67 16.93 -9.14
N LEU A 20 36.04 17.75 -8.29
CA LEU A 20 34.89 18.59 -8.65
C LEU A 20 35.27 19.78 -9.55
N GLU A 21 36.46 20.34 -9.37
CA GLU A 21 36.97 21.41 -10.24
C GLU A 21 37.25 20.86 -11.66
N ALA A 22 37.70 19.60 -11.77
CA ALA A 22 37.91 18.92 -13.05
C ALA A 22 36.60 18.69 -13.83
N THR A 23 35.42 18.77 -13.21
CA THR A 23 34.12 18.68 -13.88
C THR A 23 33.58 20.03 -14.37
N GLY A 24 34.35 21.12 -14.22
CA GLY A 24 34.00 22.45 -14.72
C GLY A 24 33.12 23.28 -13.78
N ILE A 25 32.99 22.87 -12.52
CA ILE A 25 32.20 23.61 -11.51
C ILE A 25 33.01 24.82 -10.99
N PRO A 26 32.42 26.03 -10.89
CA PRO A 26 33.11 27.22 -10.42
C PRO A 26 33.67 27.07 -8.98
N ASP A 27 34.89 27.60 -8.76
CA ASP A 27 35.64 27.51 -7.49
C ASP A 27 34.86 27.99 -6.25
N SER A 28 33.90 28.90 -6.42
CA SER A 28 33.07 29.41 -5.32
C SER A 28 32.13 28.35 -4.74
N TYR A 29 31.75 27.34 -5.54
CA TYR A 29 30.84 26.26 -5.15
C TYR A 29 31.56 24.92 -4.92
N SER A 30 32.75 24.72 -5.50
CA SER A 30 33.51 23.47 -5.44
C SER A 30 33.78 23.02 -3.99
N ALA A 31 34.17 23.95 -3.11
CA ALA A 31 34.51 23.66 -1.72
C ALA A 31 33.31 23.19 -0.87
N SER A 32 32.13 23.75 -1.11
CA SER A 32 30.89 23.40 -0.40
C SER A 32 30.35 22.07 -0.92
N MET A 33 30.32 21.88 -2.24
CA MET A 33 29.87 20.62 -2.84
C MET A 33 30.80 19.46 -2.49
N ALA A 34 32.12 19.69 -2.43
CA ALA A 34 33.08 18.68 -2.00
C ALA A 34 32.82 18.21 -0.56
N TRP A 35 32.48 19.13 0.34
CA TRP A 35 32.16 18.79 1.72
C TRP A 35 30.89 17.92 1.83
N PHE A 36 29.84 18.24 1.08
CA PHE A 36 28.62 17.44 1.04
C PHE A 36 28.86 16.06 0.41
N ALA A 37 29.54 16.00 -0.73
CA ALA A 37 29.85 14.75 -1.41
C ALA A 37 30.66 13.79 -0.52
N GLU A 38 31.67 14.31 0.18
CA GLU A 38 32.49 13.52 1.12
C GLU A 38 31.63 12.93 2.25
N ARG A 39 30.69 13.71 2.80
CA ARG A 39 29.79 13.24 3.86
C ARG A 39 28.79 12.21 3.37
N THR A 40 28.24 12.39 2.17
CA THR A 40 27.31 11.43 1.58
C THR A 40 28.00 10.09 1.30
N VAL A 41 29.21 10.11 0.75
CA VAL A 41 30.00 8.88 0.51
C VAL A 41 30.32 8.16 1.81
N LEU A 42 30.75 8.88 2.85
CA LEU A 42 31.00 8.31 4.18
C LEU A 42 29.74 7.69 4.79
N ALA A 43 28.58 8.36 4.67
CA ALA A 43 27.32 7.84 5.18
C ALA A 43 26.89 6.55 4.46
N ILE A 44 27.01 6.52 3.14
CA ILE A 44 26.68 5.33 2.32
C ILE A 44 27.60 4.17 2.70
N LEU A 45 28.91 4.42 2.85
CA LEU A 45 29.87 3.39 3.23
C LEU A 45 29.61 2.85 4.64
N CYS A 46 29.29 3.72 5.61
CA CYS A 46 28.88 3.30 6.94
C CYS A 46 27.62 2.42 6.90
N LEU A 47 26.61 2.79 6.11
CA LEU A 47 25.38 2.00 6.00
C LEU A 47 25.66 0.59 5.43
N MET A 48 26.47 0.49 4.37
CA MET A 48 26.84 -0.81 3.79
C MET A 48 27.55 -1.71 4.82
N VAL A 49 28.49 -1.17 5.59
CA VAL A 49 29.21 -1.92 6.62
C VAL A 49 28.27 -2.39 7.74
N LEU A 50 27.35 -1.53 8.18
CA LEU A 50 26.37 -1.88 9.22
C LEU A 50 25.41 -2.97 8.74
N SER A 51 24.89 -2.87 7.52
CA SER A 51 24.01 -3.90 6.95
C SER A 51 24.73 -5.26 6.85
N PHE A 52 25.99 -5.27 6.43
CA PHE A 52 26.79 -6.49 6.37
C PHE A 52 27.05 -7.08 7.76
N ALA A 53 27.43 -6.26 8.74
CA ALA A 53 27.68 -6.69 10.12
C ALA A 53 26.41 -7.28 10.77
N SER A 54 25.24 -6.68 10.55
CA SER A 54 23.96 -7.22 11.02
C SER A 54 23.64 -8.58 10.40
N GLY A 55 23.89 -8.76 9.10
CA GLY A 55 23.71 -10.04 8.42
C GLY A 55 24.60 -11.15 9.00
N VAL A 56 25.89 -10.84 9.21
CA VAL A 56 26.85 -11.78 9.82
C VAL A 56 26.43 -12.14 11.25
N PHE A 57 26.02 -11.16 12.06
CA PHE A 57 25.58 -11.40 13.44
C PHE A 57 24.33 -12.31 13.48
N PHE A 58 23.37 -12.09 12.58
CA PHE A 58 22.18 -12.93 12.47
C PHE A 58 22.52 -14.39 12.13
N VAL A 59 23.40 -14.60 11.15
CA VAL A 59 23.85 -15.95 10.77
C VAL A 59 24.61 -16.63 11.92
N MET A 60 25.47 -15.91 12.64
CA MET A 60 26.16 -16.48 13.81
C MET A 60 25.19 -16.89 14.92
N ARG A 61 24.15 -16.08 15.18
CA ARG A 61 23.09 -16.39 16.16
C ARG A 61 22.27 -17.62 15.79
N LEU A 62 22.08 -17.89 14.51
CA LEU A 62 21.39 -19.09 14.02
C LEU A 62 22.30 -20.32 13.98
N SER A 63 23.62 -20.13 13.96
CA SER A 63 24.60 -21.22 13.85
C SER A 63 24.96 -21.88 15.19
N GLU A 64 24.45 -21.40 16.33
CA GLU A 64 24.62 -22.11 17.60
C GLU A 64 23.93 -23.49 17.51
N PRO A 65 24.68 -24.60 17.56
CA PRO A 65 24.11 -25.92 17.39
C PRO A 65 23.17 -26.25 18.55
N ILE A 66 21.91 -26.57 18.20
CA ILE A 66 20.80 -26.93 19.10
C ILE A 66 21.17 -28.05 20.11
N GLY A 67 22.22 -28.82 19.83
CA GLY A 67 22.64 -29.99 20.61
C GLY A 67 23.27 -29.74 21.99
N ASN A 68 23.51 -28.50 22.42
CA ASN A 68 24.19 -28.25 23.71
C ASN A 68 23.40 -27.42 24.73
N SER A 69 22.10 -27.22 24.51
CA SER A 69 21.25 -26.57 25.53
C SER A 69 20.79 -27.58 26.58
N VAL A 70 21.08 -27.30 27.85
CA VAL A 70 20.62 -28.06 29.03
C VAL A 70 19.08 -28.26 29.03
N VAL A 71 18.37 -27.38 28.35
CA VAL A 71 16.91 -27.41 28.14
C VAL A 71 16.48 -28.61 27.30
N TYR A 72 17.27 -29.02 26.29
CA TYR A 72 16.93 -30.15 25.41
C TYR A 72 17.06 -31.50 26.11
N ASN A 73 18.05 -31.67 26.99
CA ASN A 73 18.20 -32.90 27.79
C ASN A 73 17.07 -33.05 28.83
N ALA A 74 16.57 -31.94 29.38
CA ALA A 74 15.40 -31.94 30.24
C ALA A 74 14.09 -32.22 29.44
N ALA A 75 14.00 -31.72 28.20
CA ALA A 75 12.88 -31.98 27.31
C ALA A 75 12.87 -33.43 26.81
N ALA A 76 14.02 -34.03 26.48
CA ALA A 76 14.14 -35.43 26.08
C ALA A 76 13.71 -36.39 27.20
N ARG A 77 14.12 -36.12 28.44
CA ARG A 77 13.71 -36.92 29.61
C ARG A 77 12.22 -36.75 29.95
N ARG A 78 11.65 -35.57 29.67
CA ARG A 78 10.20 -35.34 29.75
C ARG A 78 9.44 -35.99 28.60
N ALA A 79 10.02 -36.08 27.40
CA ALA A 79 9.43 -36.73 26.25
C ALA A 79 9.33 -38.26 26.44
N GLU A 80 10.33 -38.88 27.10
CA GLU A 80 10.32 -40.31 27.44
C GLU A 80 9.22 -40.66 28.48
N LEU A 81 9.08 -39.84 29.52
CA LEU A 81 7.98 -39.95 30.49
C LEU A 81 6.62 -39.61 29.87
N ALA A 82 6.60 -38.67 28.92
CA ALA A 82 5.41 -38.32 28.18
C ALA A 82 5.01 -39.42 27.19
N GLU A 83 5.91 -40.13 26.51
CA GLU A 83 5.55 -41.24 25.60
C GLU A 83 4.76 -42.35 26.30
N GLN A 84 5.09 -42.64 27.56
CA GLN A 84 4.35 -43.62 28.37
C GLN A 84 2.97 -43.09 28.81
N GLY A 85 2.80 -41.78 29.04
CA GLY A 85 1.51 -41.14 29.31
C GLY A 85 0.68 -40.78 28.06
N ILE A 86 1.33 -40.53 26.92
CA ILE A 86 0.77 -40.06 25.65
C ILE A 86 0.06 -41.20 24.94
N LYS A 87 0.44 -42.47 25.11
CA LYS A 87 -0.34 -43.58 24.53
C LYS A 87 -1.77 -43.67 25.09
N VAL A 88 -2.02 -43.21 26.31
CA VAL A 88 -3.35 -43.22 26.92
C VAL A 88 -4.09 -41.89 26.72
N VAL A 89 -3.36 -40.76 26.66
CA VAL A 89 -3.95 -39.42 26.48
C VAL A 89 -4.16 -39.05 25.00
N SER A 90 -3.34 -39.54 24.06
CA SER A 90 -3.45 -39.17 22.64
C SER A 90 -4.74 -39.67 21.98
N GLN A 91 -5.24 -40.86 22.31
CA GLN A 91 -6.51 -41.33 21.75
C GLN A 91 -7.69 -40.44 22.20
N GLN A 92 -7.75 -40.08 23.48
CA GLN A 92 -8.81 -39.21 24.02
C GLN A 92 -8.66 -37.73 23.59
N VAL A 93 -7.44 -37.22 23.46
CA VAL A 93 -7.23 -35.82 23.03
C VAL A 93 -7.39 -35.67 21.52
N ILE A 94 -7.06 -36.66 20.70
CA ILE A 94 -7.32 -36.63 19.25
C ILE A 94 -8.84 -36.70 18.98
N ASP A 95 -9.59 -37.53 19.72
CA ASP A 95 -11.04 -37.61 19.60
C ASP A 95 -11.78 -36.35 20.08
N VAL A 96 -11.20 -35.57 21.00
CA VAL A 96 -11.78 -34.31 21.51
C VAL A 96 -11.30 -33.07 20.74
N ALA A 97 -10.05 -33.04 20.27
CA ALA A 97 -9.50 -31.92 19.52
C ALA A 97 -9.90 -31.94 18.03
N SER A 98 -10.14 -33.12 17.45
CA SER A 98 -10.53 -33.25 16.04
C SER A 98 -11.88 -32.57 15.72
N PRO A 99 -12.96 -32.71 16.53
CA PRO A 99 -14.21 -32.00 16.28
C PRO A 99 -14.09 -30.49 16.40
N VAL A 100 -13.31 -29.99 17.38
CA VAL A 100 -13.10 -28.55 17.58
C VAL A 100 -12.28 -27.94 16.45
N PHE A 101 -11.21 -28.61 16.01
CA PHE A 101 -10.41 -28.19 14.86
C PHE A 101 -11.19 -28.25 13.55
N THR A 102 -12.01 -29.29 13.36
CA THR A 102 -12.92 -29.41 12.21
C THR A 102 -13.95 -28.29 12.21
N ALA A 103 -14.53 -27.96 13.37
CA ALA A 103 -15.48 -26.86 13.51
C ALA A 103 -14.82 -25.49 13.25
N LEU A 104 -13.57 -25.29 13.69
CA LEU A 104 -12.82 -24.05 13.45
C LEU A 104 -12.43 -23.89 11.98
N ILE A 105 -11.93 -24.96 11.34
CA ILE A 105 -11.64 -24.96 9.90
C ILE A 105 -12.92 -24.70 9.12
N LYS A 106 -14.02 -25.38 9.47
CA LYS A 106 -15.31 -25.19 8.82
C LYS A 106 -15.78 -23.75 8.96
N GLY A 107 -15.77 -23.18 10.17
CA GLY A 107 -16.12 -21.77 10.39
C GLY A 107 -15.26 -20.80 9.57
N SER A 108 -13.94 -21.05 9.46
CA SER A 108 -13.04 -20.19 8.67
C SER A 108 -13.23 -20.33 7.14
N ARG A 109 -13.68 -21.50 6.67
CA ARG A 109 -14.01 -21.73 5.26
C ARG A 109 -15.35 -21.09 4.93
N ASP A 110 -16.35 -21.32 5.78
CA ASP A 110 -17.69 -20.74 5.65
C ASP A 110 -17.59 -19.20 5.62
N GLU A 111 -16.76 -18.57 6.46
CA GLU A 111 -16.53 -17.11 6.43
C GLU A 111 -15.92 -16.64 5.10
N LYS A 112 -14.91 -17.34 4.57
CA LYS A 112 -14.30 -16.99 3.28
C LYS A 112 -15.25 -17.18 2.11
N GLU A 113 -16.07 -18.23 2.15
CA GLU A 113 -17.09 -18.51 1.14
C GLU A 113 -18.17 -17.42 1.15
N LEU A 114 -18.64 -17.01 2.33
CA LEU A 114 -19.59 -15.90 2.48
C LEU A 114 -19.02 -14.58 1.95
N LEU A 115 -17.76 -14.26 2.24
CA LEU A 115 -17.10 -13.06 1.72
C LEU A 115 -16.94 -13.11 0.20
N ALA A 116 -16.61 -14.28 -0.35
CA ALA A 116 -16.50 -14.48 -1.80
C ALA A 116 -17.87 -14.35 -2.49
N GLU A 117 -18.94 -14.85 -1.87
CA GLU A 117 -20.31 -14.72 -2.35
C GLU A 117 -20.78 -13.26 -2.31
N GLU A 118 -20.52 -12.54 -1.22
CA GLU A 118 -20.84 -11.11 -1.10
C GLU A 118 -20.11 -10.29 -2.18
N LEU A 119 -18.81 -10.58 -2.39
CA LEU A 119 -18.01 -9.89 -3.40
C LEU A 119 -18.50 -10.19 -4.82
N ALA A 120 -18.83 -11.45 -5.10
CA ALA A 120 -19.40 -11.84 -6.40
C ALA A 120 -20.75 -11.14 -6.66
N LEU A 121 -21.62 -11.07 -5.65
CA LEU A 121 -22.90 -10.38 -5.75
C LEU A 121 -22.73 -8.87 -5.92
N ARG A 122 -21.78 -8.25 -5.20
CA ARG A 122 -21.39 -6.85 -5.37
C ARG A 122 -20.91 -6.58 -6.80
N LYS A 123 -20.02 -7.43 -7.32
CA LYS A 123 -19.46 -7.32 -8.67
C LYS A 123 -20.55 -7.41 -9.74
N GLU A 124 -21.47 -8.36 -9.60
CA GLU A 124 -22.57 -8.54 -10.55
C GLU A 124 -23.54 -7.35 -10.55
N LYS A 125 -23.94 -6.85 -9.36
CA LYS A 125 -24.77 -5.65 -9.28
C LYS A 125 -24.09 -4.43 -9.88
N LEU A 126 -22.80 -4.24 -9.58
CA LEU A 126 -22.02 -3.13 -10.12
C LEU A 126 -21.91 -3.24 -11.66
N LYS A 127 -21.69 -4.44 -12.18
CA LYS A 127 -21.66 -4.69 -13.63
C LYS A 127 -22.98 -4.33 -14.29
N GLN A 128 -24.11 -4.78 -13.73
CA GLN A 128 -25.44 -4.44 -14.25
C GLN A 128 -25.71 -2.94 -14.22
N TYR A 129 -25.36 -2.28 -13.12
CA TYR A 129 -25.50 -0.83 -12.97
C TYR A 129 -24.69 -0.08 -14.04
N LEU A 130 -23.39 -0.37 -14.14
CA LEU A 130 -22.49 0.27 -15.10
C LEU A 130 -22.88 -0.04 -16.56
N ALA A 131 -23.38 -1.26 -16.83
CA ALA A 131 -23.89 -1.65 -18.14
C ALA A 131 -25.15 -0.86 -18.53
N SER A 132 -26.04 -0.55 -17.58
CA SER A 132 -27.23 0.28 -17.86
C SER A 132 -26.87 1.68 -18.38
N TYR A 133 -25.70 2.18 -18.00
CA TYR A 133 -25.14 3.43 -18.48
C TYR A 133 -24.22 3.28 -19.69
N ASN A 134 -24.04 2.09 -20.26
CA ASN A 134 -23.07 1.78 -21.32
C ASN A 134 -21.64 2.21 -20.94
N SER A 135 -21.23 1.95 -19.70
CA SER A 135 -19.89 2.26 -19.22
C SER A 135 -18.86 1.23 -19.72
N PRO A 136 -17.67 1.65 -20.20
CA PRO A 136 -16.58 0.72 -20.51
C PRO A 136 -16.11 -0.08 -19.30
N PHE A 137 -16.35 0.39 -18.07
CA PHE A 137 -16.04 -0.38 -16.86
C PHE A 137 -16.86 -1.66 -16.75
N ALA A 138 -18.04 -1.75 -17.37
CA ALA A 138 -18.86 -2.96 -17.35
C ALA A 138 -18.31 -4.08 -18.26
N GLU A 139 -17.47 -3.71 -19.22
CA GLU A 139 -16.84 -4.63 -20.19
C GLU A 139 -15.45 -5.08 -19.74
N ASP A 140 -14.80 -4.34 -18.83
CA ASP A 140 -13.48 -4.65 -18.27
C ASP A 140 -13.62 -5.40 -16.95
N ASP A 141 -13.39 -6.71 -16.98
CA ASP A 141 -13.42 -7.57 -15.79
C ASP A 141 -12.39 -7.17 -14.73
N GLY A 142 -11.25 -6.59 -15.13
CA GLY A 142 -10.21 -6.09 -14.24
C GLY A 142 -10.65 -4.82 -13.51
N ALA A 143 -11.36 -3.93 -14.20
CA ALA A 143 -11.96 -2.75 -13.58
C ALA A 143 -13.05 -3.14 -12.57
N LEU A 144 -13.92 -4.09 -12.93
CA LEU A 144 -14.97 -4.59 -12.02
C LEU A 144 -14.39 -5.25 -10.77
N GLU A 145 -13.34 -6.05 -10.92
CA GLU A 145 -12.64 -6.68 -9.79
C GLU A 145 -11.99 -5.62 -8.89
N ALA A 146 -11.31 -4.65 -9.49
CA ALA A 146 -10.70 -3.55 -8.75
C ALA A 146 -11.74 -2.75 -7.97
N PHE A 147 -12.85 -2.35 -8.59
CA PHE A 147 -13.92 -1.66 -7.87
C PHE A 147 -14.53 -2.51 -6.75
N ALA A 148 -14.82 -3.79 -6.99
CA ALA A 148 -15.46 -4.65 -6.00
C ALA A 148 -14.60 -4.86 -4.74
N THR A 149 -13.27 -4.84 -4.91
CA THR A 149 -12.27 -5.02 -3.84
C THR A 149 -11.86 -3.72 -3.15
N SER A 150 -12.07 -2.57 -3.78
CA SER A 150 -11.73 -1.26 -3.22
C SER A 150 -12.61 -0.82 -2.05
N LYS A 151 -12.03 -0.06 -1.13
CA LYS A 151 -12.74 0.44 0.07
C LYS A 151 -13.68 1.58 -0.26
N ASN A 152 -13.26 2.47 -1.17
CA ASN A 152 -14.00 3.67 -1.55
C ASN A 152 -14.80 3.48 -2.85
N MET A 153 -15.19 2.24 -3.17
CA MET A 153 -15.86 1.86 -4.42
C MET A 153 -17.00 2.81 -4.79
N LYS A 154 -17.96 3.04 -3.88
CA LYS A 154 -19.14 3.87 -4.18
C LYS A 154 -18.76 5.28 -4.57
N LEU A 155 -17.80 5.86 -3.85
CA LEU A 155 -17.33 7.21 -4.09
C LEU A 155 -16.54 7.31 -5.39
N MET A 156 -15.70 6.33 -5.70
CA MET A 156 -14.96 6.32 -6.97
C MET A 156 -15.89 6.20 -8.17
N VAL A 157 -16.89 5.31 -8.10
CA VAL A 157 -17.91 5.17 -9.15
C VAL A 157 -18.68 6.49 -9.31
N ALA A 158 -19.09 7.12 -8.23
CA ALA A 158 -19.78 8.42 -8.25
C ALA A 158 -18.93 9.56 -8.83
N ILE A 159 -17.64 9.64 -8.48
CA ILE A 159 -16.73 10.64 -9.05
C ILE A 159 -16.51 10.36 -10.54
N SER A 160 -16.34 9.10 -10.94
CA SER A 160 -16.15 8.73 -12.35
C SER A 160 -17.33 9.11 -13.24
N PHE A 161 -18.56 9.13 -12.70
CA PHE A 161 -19.74 9.63 -13.41
C PHE A 161 -19.57 11.09 -13.81
N VAL A 162 -19.21 11.93 -12.85
CA VAL A 162 -19.11 13.38 -13.08
C VAL A 162 -17.89 13.75 -13.92
N GLU A 163 -16.76 13.08 -13.67
CA GLU A 163 -15.49 13.41 -14.33
C GLU A 163 -15.37 12.81 -15.74
N SER A 164 -16.00 11.67 -16.01
CA SER A 164 -15.81 10.95 -17.28
C SER A 164 -17.05 10.21 -17.79
N THR A 165 -18.22 10.44 -17.20
CA THR A 165 -19.47 9.73 -17.56
C THR A 165 -19.29 8.21 -17.46
N PHE A 166 -18.81 7.76 -16.30
CA PHE A 166 -18.49 6.36 -16.01
C PHE A 166 -17.45 5.78 -16.97
N GLY A 167 -16.34 6.48 -17.22
CA GLY A 167 -15.27 5.91 -18.02
C GLY A 167 -15.29 6.24 -19.52
N LYS A 168 -16.40 6.80 -20.03
CA LYS A 168 -16.57 7.09 -21.47
C LYS A 168 -15.65 8.17 -22.01
N HIS A 169 -15.28 9.11 -21.15
CA HIS A 169 -14.48 10.29 -21.51
C HIS A 169 -13.22 10.39 -20.66
N CYS A 170 -12.43 9.31 -20.62
CA CYS A 170 -11.15 9.29 -19.90
C CYS A 170 -9.96 9.49 -20.85
N TYR A 171 -8.87 10.01 -20.31
CA TYR A 171 -7.58 10.09 -21.00
C TYR A 171 -6.58 9.17 -20.29
N TYR A 172 -5.90 8.31 -21.04
CA TYR A 172 -4.87 7.40 -20.51
C TYR A 172 -5.36 6.56 -19.31
N TYR A 173 -6.60 6.03 -19.39
CA TYR A 173 -7.29 5.29 -18.33
C TYR A 173 -7.51 6.06 -17.01
N ASN A 174 -7.21 7.36 -16.98
CA ASN A 174 -7.47 8.23 -15.84
C ASN A 174 -8.87 8.85 -15.94
N CYS A 175 -9.78 8.33 -15.13
CA CYS A 175 -11.20 8.69 -15.16
C CYS A 175 -11.65 9.63 -14.06
N SER A 176 -10.70 10.16 -13.27
CA SER A 176 -10.97 11.11 -12.19
C SER A 176 -10.14 12.39 -12.26
N GLY A 177 -9.24 12.52 -13.25
CA GLY A 177 -8.43 13.71 -13.45
C GLY A 177 -7.23 13.84 -12.50
N ILE A 178 -6.78 12.73 -11.91
CA ILE A 178 -5.64 12.74 -10.97
C ILE A 178 -4.39 13.27 -11.68
N GLY A 179 -3.72 14.24 -11.06
CA GLY A 179 -2.56 14.93 -11.65
C GLY A 179 -2.91 16.24 -12.35
N GLY A 180 -4.18 16.64 -12.38
CA GLY A 180 -4.63 17.92 -12.90
C GLY A 180 -4.67 17.96 -14.42
N THR A 181 -4.23 19.05 -15.02
CA THR A 181 -4.24 19.22 -16.49
C THR A 181 -2.95 18.72 -17.12
N PRO A 182 -2.98 18.30 -18.41
CA PRO A 182 -1.76 18.02 -19.16
C PRO A 182 -0.76 19.20 -19.06
N PRO A 183 0.56 18.93 -18.87
CA PRO A 183 1.22 17.63 -19.01
C PRO A 183 1.31 16.79 -17.73
N THR A 184 0.79 17.26 -16.59
CA THR A 184 0.97 16.57 -15.29
C THR A 184 -0.10 15.52 -15.00
N LEU A 185 -1.09 15.37 -15.88
CA LEU A 185 -2.11 14.33 -15.80
C LEU A 185 -1.44 12.94 -15.72
N ARG A 186 -1.80 12.18 -14.68
CA ARG A 186 -1.30 10.81 -14.51
C ARG A 186 -1.81 9.91 -15.62
N LYS A 187 -0.94 9.00 -16.05
CA LYS A 187 -1.22 7.99 -17.09
C LYS A 187 -1.16 6.62 -16.43
N TYR A 188 -2.09 5.76 -16.78
CA TYR A 188 -2.17 4.39 -16.32
C TYR A 188 -2.20 3.45 -17.52
N ASP A 189 -1.80 2.20 -17.31
CA ASP A 189 -1.82 1.17 -18.35
C ASP A 189 -3.17 0.44 -18.40
N SER A 190 -3.99 0.56 -17.35
CA SER A 190 -5.33 -0.04 -17.26
C SER A 190 -6.26 0.73 -16.30
N TYR A 191 -7.58 0.48 -16.41
CA TYR A 191 -8.54 1.00 -15.43
C TYR A 191 -8.31 0.43 -14.03
N ALA A 192 -7.91 -0.84 -13.92
CA ALA A 192 -7.63 -1.47 -12.63
C ALA A 192 -6.51 -0.75 -11.87
N GLU A 193 -5.44 -0.36 -12.56
CA GLU A 193 -4.34 0.41 -11.98
C GLU A 193 -4.80 1.80 -11.51
N TRP A 194 -5.58 2.49 -12.34
CA TRP A 194 -6.18 3.78 -11.96
C TRP A 194 -7.08 3.65 -10.72
N ILE A 195 -7.92 2.62 -10.64
CA ILE A 195 -8.83 2.38 -9.51
C ILE A 195 -8.03 2.16 -8.22
N GLN A 196 -6.95 1.39 -8.27
CA GLN A 196 -6.09 1.13 -7.11
C GLN A 196 -5.40 2.42 -6.61
N ASP A 197 -4.76 3.19 -7.50
CA ASP A 197 -4.14 4.48 -7.11
C ASP A 197 -5.19 5.50 -6.64
N PHE A 198 -6.40 5.45 -7.18
CA PHE A 198 -7.48 6.32 -6.75
C PHE A 198 -8.02 5.94 -5.36
N ASP A 199 -8.21 4.65 -5.07
CA ASP A 199 -8.62 4.18 -3.73
C ASP A 199 -7.56 4.57 -2.68
N ASP A 200 -6.28 4.38 -2.99
CA ASP A 200 -5.16 4.81 -2.15
C ASP A 200 -5.12 6.33 -1.93
N LEU A 201 -5.45 7.12 -2.97
CA LEU A 201 -5.53 8.57 -2.85
C LEU A 201 -6.67 9.00 -1.91
N LEU A 202 -7.85 8.38 -2.05
CA LEU A 202 -9.02 8.65 -1.22
C LEU A 202 -8.73 8.27 0.24
N GLU A 203 -8.19 7.08 0.50
CA GLU A 203 -7.79 6.66 1.84
C GLU A 203 -6.74 7.57 2.48
N ARG A 204 -5.80 8.10 1.69
CA ARG A 204 -4.70 8.92 2.22
C ARG A 204 -5.12 10.37 2.50
N ARG A 205 -6.00 10.95 1.66
CA ARG A 205 -6.25 12.41 1.68
C ARG A 205 -7.67 12.79 2.04
N TYR A 206 -8.63 11.93 1.76
CA TYR A 206 -10.06 12.27 1.83
C TYR A 206 -10.86 11.28 2.67
N LYS A 207 -10.17 10.46 3.45
CA LYS A 207 -10.79 9.51 4.34
C LYS A 207 -11.69 10.22 5.35
N ASP A 208 -12.88 9.67 5.55
CA ASP A 208 -13.92 10.18 6.45
C ASP A 208 -14.46 11.57 6.06
N LEU A 209 -14.07 12.13 4.90
CA LEU A 209 -14.60 13.40 4.43
C LEU A 209 -15.90 13.18 3.63
N PRO A 210 -16.94 13.98 3.90
CA PRO A 210 -18.14 13.94 3.08
C PRO A 210 -17.89 14.62 1.72
N PRO A 211 -18.64 14.26 0.65
CA PRO A 211 -18.44 14.81 -0.70
C PRO A 211 -18.46 16.34 -0.79
N GLU A 212 -19.13 17.02 0.14
CA GLU A 212 -19.17 18.49 0.26
C GLU A 212 -17.78 19.08 0.48
N GLU A 213 -16.93 18.40 1.26
CA GLU A 213 -15.58 18.87 1.59
C GLU A 213 -14.57 18.61 0.47
N PHE A 214 -14.96 17.84 -0.56
CA PHE A 214 -14.13 17.65 -1.76
C PHE A 214 -14.10 18.92 -2.63
N ILE A 215 -15.11 19.79 -2.51
CA ILE A 215 -15.13 21.08 -3.19
C ILE A 215 -14.00 21.95 -2.64
N GLY A 216 -13.10 22.40 -3.51
CA GLY A 216 -11.97 23.24 -3.14
C GLY A 216 -10.74 22.46 -2.66
N LEU A 217 -10.85 21.16 -2.35
CA LEU A 217 -9.70 20.29 -2.05
C LEU A 217 -9.37 19.34 -3.20
N TYR A 218 -10.38 18.68 -3.75
CA TYR A 218 -10.26 17.74 -4.86
C TYR A 218 -10.63 18.43 -6.18
N VAL A 219 -11.81 19.08 -6.22
CA VAL A 219 -12.31 19.78 -7.41
C VAL A 219 -12.03 21.27 -7.32
N GLN A 220 -11.31 21.83 -8.29
CA GLN A 220 -10.99 23.25 -8.37
C GLN A 220 -11.15 23.79 -9.80
N PRO A 221 -12.06 24.76 -10.05
CA PRO A 221 -13.07 25.28 -9.13
C PRO A 221 -14.17 24.24 -8.91
N GLY A 222 -14.57 23.99 -7.66
CA GLY A 222 -15.70 23.11 -7.38
C GLY A 222 -17.02 23.73 -7.82
N SER A 223 -17.97 22.90 -8.25
CA SER A 223 -19.29 23.35 -8.70
C SER A 223 -20.41 22.60 -7.96
N PRO A 224 -21.58 23.23 -7.73
CA PRO A 224 -22.74 22.54 -7.18
C PRO A 224 -23.18 21.35 -8.03
N SER A 225 -23.08 21.47 -9.36
CA SER A 225 -23.40 20.40 -10.31
C SER A 225 -22.56 19.14 -10.07
N TRP A 226 -21.28 19.30 -9.71
CA TRP A 226 -20.42 18.18 -9.36
C TRP A 226 -20.95 17.43 -8.14
N LEU A 227 -21.28 18.17 -7.08
CA LEU A 227 -21.82 17.58 -5.85
C LEU A 227 -23.17 16.88 -6.09
N TYR A 228 -24.04 17.46 -6.92
CA TYR A 228 -25.32 16.83 -7.28
C TYR A 228 -25.12 15.51 -8.01
N GLY A 229 -24.21 15.46 -8.99
CA GLY A 229 -23.92 14.23 -9.73
C GLY A 229 -23.34 13.14 -8.83
N VAL A 230 -22.41 13.48 -7.93
CA VAL A 230 -21.84 12.53 -6.97
C VAL A 230 -22.92 12.00 -6.02
N LYS A 231 -23.74 12.87 -5.43
CA LYS A 231 -24.81 12.47 -4.51
C LYS A 231 -25.87 11.61 -5.18
N GLN A 232 -26.22 11.91 -6.43
CA GLN A 232 -27.16 11.11 -7.20
C GLN A 232 -26.68 9.67 -7.30
N VAL A 233 -25.45 9.45 -7.79
CA VAL A 233 -24.90 8.10 -7.94
C VAL A 233 -24.73 7.39 -6.60
N LEU A 234 -24.31 8.09 -5.55
CA LEU A 234 -24.24 7.50 -4.21
C LEU A 234 -25.61 7.02 -3.71
N SER A 235 -26.69 7.76 -4.00
CA SER A 235 -28.05 7.35 -3.67
C SER A 235 -28.46 6.11 -4.47
N GLU A 236 -28.22 6.11 -5.79
CA GLU A 236 -28.54 4.97 -6.66
C GLU A 236 -27.82 3.69 -6.22
N LEU A 237 -26.52 3.77 -5.91
CA LEU A 237 -25.74 2.64 -5.41
C LEU A 237 -26.23 2.14 -4.05
N GLN A 238 -26.66 3.05 -3.18
CA GLN A 238 -27.23 2.69 -1.89
C GLN A 238 -28.57 1.96 -2.03
N GLU A 239 -29.43 2.38 -2.96
CA GLU A 239 -30.71 1.73 -3.27
C GLU A 239 -30.52 0.33 -3.88
N LEU A 240 -29.48 0.14 -4.69
CA LEU A 240 -29.10 -1.16 -5.25
C LEU A 240 -28.52 -2.13 -4.20
N GLY A 241 -28.17 -1.63 -3.01
CA GLY A 241 -27.53 -2.42 -1.96
C GLY A 241 -26.17 -2.96 -2.40
N VAL A 242 -25.38 -2.10 -3.05
CA VAL A 242 -23.97 -2.31 -3.41
C VAL A 242 -23.10 -1.50 -2.47
#